data_AF-A0A6C0LGI0-F1
#
_entry.id   AF-A0A6C0LGI0-F1
#
_cell.length_a   1.000
_cell.length_b   1.000
_cell.length_c   1.000
_cell.angle_alpha   90.00
_cell.angle_beta   90.00
_cell.angle_gamma   90.00
#
_symmetry.space_group_name_H-M   'P 1'
#
loop_
_entity.id
_entity.type
_entity.pdbx_description
1 polymer ?
#
loop_
_entity_poly.entity_id
_entity_poly.type
_entity_poly.pdbx_seq_one_letter_code
_entity_poly.pdbx_strand_id
1 'polypeptide(L)'
;MSFFEVEFTLPEQDSYLEEVEKQIQKKRNFLLKRQRQLDVASKENQFLNSVKEDYQKYQNFMMKQKDEQIKSMQIIDQYLNDLMVSGKMTGHDINETKKDQREILSEIDKIKKDLDEMMK
;
A
#
# COMPACT_ATOMS: atom_id res chain seq x y z
N MET A 1 -54.03 1.79 27.08
CA MET A 1 -53.28 3.00 26.70
C MET A 1 -53.93 3.54 25.44
N SER A 2 -54.72 4.60 25.60
CA SER A 2 -55.44 5.26 24.49
C SER A 2 -54.41 5.90 23.57
N PHE A 3 -54.41 5.52 22.29
CA PHE A 3 -53.85 6.40 21.27
C PHE A 3 -54.63 7.71 21.35
N PHE A 4 -53.94 8.83 21.53
CA PHE A 4 -54.54 10.15 21.46
C PHE A 4 -55.03 10.33 20.01
N GLU A 5 -56.32 10.19 19.77
CA GLU A 5 -56.96 10.77 18.59
C GLU A 5 -57.05 12.27 18.85
N VAL A 6 -56.01 12.98 18.40
CA VAL A 6 -56.07 14.44 18.32
C VAL A 6 -57.01 14.75 17.16
N GLU A 7 -58.28 15.07 17.47
CA GLU A 7 -59.21 15.64 16.50
C GLU A 7 -58.75 17.06 16.14
N PHE A 8 -57.91 17.14 15.10
CA PHE A 8 -57.55 18.41 14.49
C PHE A 8 -58.76 19.00 13.76
N THR A 9 -58.99 20.29 13.92
CA THR A 9 -59.88 21.04 13.03
C THR A 9 -59.31 21.06 11.61
N LEU A 10 -60.14 21.19 10.57
CA LEU A 10 -59.70 21.21 9.16
C LEU A 10 -58.47 22.13 8.91
N PRO A 11 -58.41 23.37 9.45
CA PRO A 11 -57.24 24.24 9.29
C PRO A 11 -55.96 23.72 9.99
N GLU A 12 -56.11 23.02 11.12
CA GLU A 12 -54.97 22.44 11.84
C GLU A 12 -54.44 21.18 11.16
N GLN A 13 -55.31 20.39 10.53
CA GLN A 13 -54.92 19.25 9.68
C GLN A 13 -54.11 19.72 8.48
N ASP A 14 -54.57 20.78 7.79
CA ASP A 14 -53.87 21.36 6.65
C ASP A 14 -52.49 21.92 7.06
N SER A 15 -52.42 22.63 8.20
CA SER A 15 -51.15 23.16 8.72
C SER A 15 -50.16 22.03 9.10
N TYR A 16 -50.67 20.95 9.69
CA TYR A 16 -49.85 19.77 10.03
C TYR A 16 -49.33 19.07 8.78
N LEU A 17 -50.17 18.88 7.75
CA LEU A 17 -49.78 18.31 6.47
C LEU A 17 -48.68 19.15 5.78
N GLU A 18 -48.81 20.47 5.78
CA GLU A 18 -47.77 21.36 5.25
C GLU A 18 -46.42 21.18 5.97
N GLU A 19 -46.43 21.05 7.30
CA GLU A 19 -45.20 20.84 8.06
C GLU A 19 -44.60 19.46 7.75
N VAL A 20 -45.42 18.42 7.64
CA VAL A 20 -44.96 17.08 7.24
C VAL A 20 -44.33 17.13 5.84
N GLU A 21 -44.95 17.80 4.88
CA GLU A 21 -44.39 17.98 3.53
C GLU A 21 -43.06 18.74 3.55
N LYS A 22 -42.97 19.82 4.32
CA LYS A 22 -41.71 20.56 4.53
C LYS A 22 -40.61 19.66 5.09
N GLN A 23 -40.94 18.81 6.06
CA GLN A 23 -39.99 17.87 6.66
C GLN A 23 -39.58 16.76 5.69
N ILE A 24 -40.51 16.23 4.90
CA ILE A 24 -40.21 15.27 3.82
C ILE A 24 -39.24 15.89 2.83
N GLN A 25 -39.48 17.12 2.40
CA GLN A 25 -38.63 17.80 1.43
C GLN A 25 -37.22 18.09 2.01
N LYS A 26 -37.13 18.53 3.27
CA LYS A 26 -35.85 18.70 3.96
C LYS A 26 -35.06 17.38 4.01
N LYS A 27 -35.71 16.27 4.38
CA LYS A 27 -35.08 14.94 4.43
C LYS A 27 -34.61 14.48 3.05
N ARG A 28 -35.42 14.67 2.00
CA ARG A 28 -35.03 14.35 0.61
C ARG A 28 -33.78 15.12 0.19
N ASN A 29 -33.76 16.43 0.43
CA ASN A 29 -32.60 17.27 0.11
C ASN A 29 -31.34 16.85 0.88
N PHE A 30 -31.51 16.48 2.16
CA PHE A 30 -30.42 15.96 2.97
C PHE A 30 -29.85 14.65 2.43
N LEU A 31 -30.71 13.69 2.05
CA LEU A 31 -30.30 12.41 1.46
C LEU A 31 -29.54 12.62 0.15
N LEU A 32 -30.02 13.49 -0.74
CA LEU A 32 -29.34 13.82 -1.99
C LEU A 32 -27.96 14.47 -1.77
N LYS A 33 -27.83 15.30 -0.72
CA LYS A 33 -26.53 15.87 -0.34
C LYS A 33 -25.59 14.78 0.19
N ARG A 34 -26.08 13.88 1.04
CA ARG A 34 -25.30 12.77 1.60
C ARG A 34 -24.83 11.80 0.51
N GLN A 35 -25.69 11.47 -0.44
CA GLN A 35 -25.33 10.62 -1.58
C GLN A 35 -24.16 11.23 -2.37
N ARG A 36 -24.24 12.52 -2.71
CA ARG A 36 -23.14 13.21 -3.40
C ARG A 36 -21.83 13.19 -2.59
N GLN A 37 -21.91 13.35 -1.27
CA GLN A 37 -20.72 13.27 -0.41
C GLN A 37 -20.12 11.87 -0.40
N LEU A 38 -20.95 10.83 -0.35
CA LEU A 38 -20.50 9.43 -0.44
C LEU A 38 -19.86 9.13 -1.79
N ASP A 39 -20.42 9.63 -2.88
CA ASP A 39 -19.84 9.44 -4.22
C ASP A 39 -18.44 10.08 -4.33
N VAL A 40 -18.26 11.27 -3.77
CA VAL A 40 -16.94 11.94 -3.74
C VAL A 40 -15.96 11.14 -2.90
N ALA A 41 -16.32 10.78 -1.67
CA ALA A 41 -15.47 9.99 -0.78
C ALA A 41 -15.13 8.61 -1.39
N SER A 42 -16.07 7.99 -2.09
CA SER A 42 -15.83 6.72 -2.79
C SER A 42 -14.79 6.87 -3.90
N LYS A 43 -14.83 7.95 -4.67
CA LYS A 43 -13.84 8.23 -5.72
C LYS A 43 -12.46 8.50 -5.13
N GLU A 44 -12.39 9.26 -4.04
CA GLU A 44 -11.14 9.50 -3.31
C GLU A 44 -10.55 8.19 -2.78
N ASN A 45 -11.38 7.33 -2.20
CA ASN A 45 -10.95 6.01 -1.73
C ASN A 45 -10.43 5.13 -2.88
N GLN A 46 -11.10 5.12 -4.03
CA GLN A 46 -10.63 4.40 -5.21
C GLN A 46 -9.27 4.90 -5.69
N PHE A 47 -9.08 6.23 -5.72
CA PHE A 47 -7.80 6.83 -6.06
C PHE A 47 -6.71 6.43 -5.06
N LEU A 48 -6.97 6.54 -3.75
CA LEU A 48 -6.01 6.13 -2.72
C LEU A 48 -5.66 4.64 -2.81
N ASN A 49 -6.63 3.79 -3.13
CA ASN A 49 -6.36 2.38 -3.39
C ASN A 49 -5.45 2.17 -4.61
N SER A 50 -5.69 2.88 -5.72
CA SER A 50 -4.79 2.79 -6.88
C SER A 50 -3.36 3.25 -6.55
N VAL A 51 -3.23 4.34 -5.78
CA VAL A 51 -1.92 4.83 -5.33
C VAL A 51 -1.23 3.77 -4.47
N LYS A 52 -1.94 3.19 -3.50
CA LYS A 52 -1.42 2.10 -2.66
C LYS A 52 -0.95 0.91 -3.50
N GLU A 53 -1.74 0.48 -4.48
CA GLU A 53 -1.38 -0.62 -5.38
C GLU A 53 -0.09 -0.31 -6.17
N ASP A 54 0.09 0.92 -6.63
CA ASP A 54 1.30 1.32 -7.35
C ASP A 54 2.54 1.31 -6.45
N TYR A 55 2.42 1.78 -5.20
CA TYR A 55 3.48 1.64 -4.20
C TYR A 55 3.84 0.17 -3.95
N GLN A 56 2.85 -0.71 -3.82
CA GLN A 56 3.08 -2.15 -3.64
C GLN A 56 3.78 -2.77 -4.85
N LYS A 57 3.38 -2.43 -6.08
CA LYS A 57 4.06 -2.88 -7.31
C LYS A 57 5.52 -2.44 -7.32
N TYR A 58 5.78 -1.19 -6.99
CA TYR A 58 7.15 -0.64 -6.97
C TYR A 58 8.00 -1.31 -5.88
N GLN A 59 7.45 -1.50 -4.68
CA GLN A 59 8.12 -2.22 -3.59
C GLN A 59 8.47 -3.65 -4.00
N ASN A 60 7.54 -4.38 -4.60
CA ASN A 60 7.78 -5.73 -5.12
C ASN A 60 8.88 -5.75 -6.19
N PHE A 61 8.87 -4.78 -7.10
CA PHE A 61 9.91 -4.63 -8.11
C PHE A 61 11.30 -4.37 -7.50
N MET A 62 11.39 -3.49 -6.49
CA MET A 62 12.63 -3.24 -5.78
C MET A 62 13.15 -4.47 -5.03
N MET A 63 12.26 -5.21 -4.36
CA MET A 63 12.63 -6.46 -3.69
C MET A 63 13.21 -7.47 -4.68
N LYS A 64 12.57 -7.63 -5.84
CA LYS A 64 13.05 -8.52 -6.90
C LYS A 64 14.43 -8.12 -7.41
N GLN A 65 14.68 -6.84 -7.65
CA GLN A 65 15.99 -6.36 -8.10
C GLN A 65 17.08 -6.61 -7.05
N LYS A 66 16.80 -6.41 -5.75
CA LYS A 66 17.75 -6.71 -4.67
C LYS A 66 18.06 -8.22 -4.58
N ASP A 67 17.06 -9.08 -4.77
CA ASP A 67 17.27 -10.53 -4.83
C ASP A 67 18.13 -10.94 -6.04
N GLU A 68 17.88 -10.34 -7.22
CA GLU A 68 18.71 -10.53 -8.41
C GLU A 68 20.16 -10.04 -8.19
N GLN A 69 20.34 -8.91 -7.51
CA GLN A 69 21.66 -8.39 -7.15
C GLN A 69 22.43 -9.38 -6.26
N ILE A 70 21.78 -9.95 -5.24
CA ILE A 70 22.39 -10.98 -4.38
C ILE A 70 22.86 -12.17 -5.22
N LYS A 71 22.02 -12.66 -6.14
CA LYS A 71 22.37 -13.80 -7.00
C LYS A 71 23.58 -13.49 -7.89
N SER A 72 23.62 -12.30 -8.50
CA SER A 72 24.77 -11.88 -9.30
C SER A 72 26.06 -11.82 -8.47
N MET A 73 25.98 -11.29 -7.25
CA MET A 73 27.13 -11.22 -6.34
C MET A 73 27.62 -12.61 -5.90
N GLN A 74 26.70 -13.56 -5.67
CA GLN A 74 27.05 -14.96 -5.39
C GLN A 74 27.75 -15.64 -6.57
N ILE A 75 27.32 -15.37 -7.80
CA ILE A 75 27.98 -15.89 -9.01
C ILE A 75 29.41 -15.35 -9.10
N ILE A 76 29.62 -14.05 -8.82
CA ILE A 76 30.95 -13.44 -8.82
C ILE A 76 31.82 -14.08 -7.74
N ASP A 77 31.32 -14.21 -6.51
CA ASP A 77 32.05 -14.85 -5.40
C ASP A 77 32.48 -16.28 -5.73
N GLN A 78 31.57 -17.06 -6.34
CA GLN A 78 31.87 -18.42 -6.77
C GLN A 78 32.94 -18.44 -7.87
N TYR A 79 32.86 -17.54 -8.86
CA TYR A 79 33.87 -17.44 -9.91
C TYR A 79 35.26 -17.05 -9.35
N LEU A 80 35.31 -16.12 -8.39
CA LEU A 80 36.55 -15.76 -7.69
C LEU A 80 37.14 -16.97 -6.94
N ASN A 81 36.29 -17.76 -6.28
CA ASN A 81 36.72 -18.99 -5.62
C ASN A 81 37.31 -20.01 -6.62
N ASP A 82 36.65 -20.23 -7.76
CA ASP A 82 37.11 -21.15 -8.80
C ASP A 82 38.46 -20.70 -9.39
N LEU A 83 38.67 -19.40 -9.58
CA LEU A 83 39.95 -18.85 -10.03
C LEU A 83 41.08 -19.13 -9.04
N MET A 84 40.84 -18.92 -7.74
CA MET A 84 41.83 -19.22 -6.69
C MET A 84 42.18 -20.71 -6.62
N VAL A 85 41.17 -21.59 -6.66
CA VAL A 85 41.36 -23.05 -6.57
C VAL A 85 42.06 -23.60 -7.81
N SER A 86 41.79 -23.04 -8.99
CA SER A 86 42.40 -23.48 -10.25
C SER A 86 43.90 -23.18 -10.37
N GLY A 87 44.50 -22.49 -9.39
CA GLY A 87 45.94 -22.16 -9.38
C GLY A 87 46.33 -21.14 -10.45
N LYS A 88 45.35 -20.44 -11.05
CA LYS A 88 45.56 -19.43 -12.09
C LYS A 88 46.02 -18.07 -11.55
N MET A 89 46.16 -17.94 -10.23
CA MET A 89 46.40 -16.68 -9.53
C MET A 89 47.72 -16.72 -8.77
N THR A 90 48.43 -15.60 -8.72
CA THR A 90 49.62 -15.48 -7.87
C THR A 90 49.23 -15.38 -6.40
N GLY A 91 50.18 -15.60 -5.49
CA GLY A 91 49.92 -15.47 -4.05
C GLY A 91 49.44 -14.06 -3.63
N HIS A 92 49.84 -13.03 -4.36
CA HIS A 92 49.34 -11.67 -4.16
C HIS A 92 47.88 -11.54 -4.62
N ASP A 93 47.57 -12.02 -5.83
CA ASP A 93 46.21 -11.97 -6.38
C ASP A 93 45.19 -12.74 -5.52
N ILE A 94 45.61 -13.85 -4.90
CA ILE A 94 44.79 -14.61 -3.95
C ILE A 94 44.41 -13.76 -2.73
N ASN A 95 45.33 -12.94 -2.22
CA ASN A 95 45.07 -12.11 -1.05
C ASN A 95 44.11 -10.96 -1.36
N GLU A 96 44.28 -10.31 -2.52
CA GLU A 96 43.34 -9.30 -3.00
C GLU A 96 41.95 -9.91 -3.26
N THR A 97 41.89 -11.07 -3.92
CA THR A 97 40.64 -11.78 -4.16
C THR A 97 39.89 -12.11 -2.87
N LYS A 98 40.59 -12.56 -1.82
CA LYS A 98 39.99 -12.80 -0.49
C LYS A 98 39.47 -11.53 0.18
N LYS A 99 40.02 -10.37 -0.16
CA LYS A 99 39.51 -9.08 0.31
C LYS A 99 38.22 -8.75 -0.44
N ASP A 100 38.22 -8.88 -1.77
CA ASP A 100 37.04 -8.64 -2.61
C ASP A 100 35.87 -9.54 -2.22
N GLN A 101 36.10 -10.84 -1.97
CA GLN A 101 35.07 -11.76 -1.47
C GLN A 101 34.47 -11.32 -0.14
N ARG A 102 35.29 -10.82 0.79
CA ARG A 102 34.79 -10.30 2.08
C ARG A 102 33.93 -9.06 1.90
N GLU A 103 34.30 -8.18 0.98
CA GLU A 103 33.50 -7.01 0.61
C GLU A 103 32.17 -7.44 -0.03
N ILE A 104 32.19 -8.38 -0.96
CA ILE A 104 30.99 -8.95 -1.59
C ILE A 104 30.04 -9.54 -0.54
N LEU A 105 30.54 -10.38 0.37
CA LEU A 105 29.72 -10.99 1.42
C LEU A 105 29.12 -9.95 2.37
N SER A 106 29.89 -8.94 2.75
CA SER A 106 29.44 -7.81 3.57
C SER A 106 28.29 -7.03 2.89
N GLU A 107 28.41 -6.76 1.59
CA GLU A 107 27.36 -6.08 0.83
C GLU A 107 26.11 -6.95 0.66
N ILE A 108 26.25 -8.27 0.44
CA ILE A 108 25.11 -9.20 0.44
C ILE A 108 24.35 -9.13 1.77
N ASP A 109 25.06 -9.12 2.90
CA ASP A 109 24.44 -9.05 4.22
C ASP A 109 23.73 -7.71 4.47
N LYS A 110 24.23 -6.60 3.91
CA LYS A 110 23.51 -5.31 3.93
C LYS A 110 22.23 -5.38 3.10
N ILE A 111 22.29 -5.90 1.88
CA ILE A 111 21.11 -6.01 1.01
C ILE A 111 20.04 -6.92 1.63
N LYS A 112 20.43 -8.01 2.30
CA LYS A 112 19.49 -8.87 3.03
C LYS A 112 18.78 -8.13 4.17
N LYS A 113 19.51 -7.32 4.94
CA LYS A 113 18.89 -6.50 6.00
C LYS A 113 17.91 -5.49 5.42
N ASP A 114 18.26 -4.82 4.33
CA ASP A 114 17.34 -3.91 3.65
C ASP A 114 16.06 -4.65 3.21
N LEU A 115 16.19 -5.86 2.67
CA LEU A 115 15.03 -6.69 2.27
C LEU A 115 14.15 -7.05 3.47
N ASP A 116 14.75 -7.46 4.59
CA ASP A 116 14.02 -7.76 5.83
C ASP A 116 13.28 -6.54 6.38
N GLU A 117 13.86 -5.34 6.23
CA GLU A 117 13.21 -4.08 6.61
C GLU A 117 12.06 -3.72 5.66
N MET A 118 12.21 -3.97 4.35
CA MET A 118 11.16 -3.75 3.36
C MET A 118 10.00 -4.73 3.47
N MET A 119 10.16 -5.87 4.16
CA MET A 119 9.12 -6.87 4.38
C MET A 119 8.28 -6.65 5.65
N LYS A 120 8.71 -5.75 6.54
CA LYS A 120 7.98 -5.39 7.77
C LYS A 120 6.87 -4.39 7.49
#